data_AF-A0A0F9QK17-F1
#
_entry.id   AF-A0A0F9QK17-F1
#
_cell.length_a   1.000
_cell.length_b   1.000
_cell.length_c   1.000
_cell.angle_alpha   90.00
_cell.angle_beta   90.00
_cell.angle_gamma   90.00
#
_symmetry.space_group_name_H-M   'P 1'
#
loop_
_entity.id
_entity.type
_entity.pdbx_description
1 polymer ?
#
loop_
_entity_poly.entity_id
_entity_poly.type
_entity_poly.pdbx_seq_one_letter_code
_entity_poly.pdbx_strand_id
1 'polypeptide(L)'
;MDNTIFTPIAPSKFIVRNRVSKAVMLFGQKVEPGGSYDLMTIPHVSESDIQHSLLKGTLRNKLSIGEIRVTESNINLVQYSPEFTIFLQNVGISLGISSINETCVNNLTELSQVNDVVLPTGAALSIASLLNIFILDKTSTDTTDGITIVATSSGTGRWLRNQGGNIRWAKQLTWYVDADDGNDENDGNTDTTALATLSEYFRRVSGITIKGAVTIQMLTDSSDAYVLVNSETPEGITIQGIRTVVATGTLTNVQAYNYVPGAAQRGEITDTSMDFSTHVLRRIILTSGASVGAYAWIIKDLGSNSCVISPWIAANGFSEATPAITDDYEIVTQSTISGVYANQVLFRLILRDLKIISPGASYWWIGSIQCKGSYISLNGCEITAPDPQGPALIYWGLAQITGCCFHDFQYDIAFRTAFGLVDFYGCACVRASFGSANTHSDSFEFFLIPSVTLVEAGESWPINITRNSECIIATPVMWITVDDVRALTMKASSTCNIIQVGKILSVGGADGYGVSLSPGCTLTWYPSAQTASQVFDFDGGAGDFIIGGTTKTLAELGSTGYVDLVADPNTGVISGTGARVLPTDDTW
;
A
#
# COMPACT_ATOMS: atom_id res chain seq x y z
N MET A 1 38.04 5.96 -47.79
CA MET A 1 37.80 6.07 -46.34
C MET A 1 37.38 4.69 -45.89
N ASP A 2 38.29 3.94 -45.28
CA ASP A 2 38.03 2.58 -44.82
C ASP A 2 37.17 2.63 -43.55
N ASN A 3 35.95 2.10 -43.65
CA ASN A 3 34.97 2.08 -42.59
C ASN A 3 35.20 0.81 -41.73
N THR A 4 36.17 0.87 -40.80
CA THR A 4 36.59 -0.28 -39.96
C THR A 4 36.11 -0.16 -38.52
N ILE A 5 34.83 0.15 -38.27
CA ILE A 5 34.31 0.37 -36.90
C ILE A 5 33.40 -0.75 -36.35
N PHE A 6 33.25 -1.88 -37.03
CA PHE A 6 32.71 -3.08 -36.37
C PHE A 6 33.42 -4.33 -36.88
N THR A 7 34.36 -4.86 -36.09
CA THR A 7 34.81 -6.25 -36.27
C THR A 7 33.70 -7.14 -35.69
N PRO A 8 33.01 -7.96 -36.50
CA PRO A 8 31.99 -8.86 -35.99
C PRO A 8 32.58 -9.76 -34.90
N ILE A 9 31.89 -9.89 -33.76
CA ILE A 9 32.31 -10.69 -32.60
C ILE A 9 32.53 -12.18 -32.97
N ALA A 10 31.98 -12.63 -34.11
CA ALA A 10 32.40 -13.81 -34.83
C ALA A 10 32.28 -13.56 -36.35
N PRO A 11 33.16 -14.10 -37.21
CA PRO A 11 33.01 -13.98 -38.65
C PRO A 11 31.66 -14.56 -39.09
N SER A 12 30.98 -13.85 -39.99
CA SER A 12 29.75 -14.31 -40.63
C SER A 12 29.99 -15.64 -41.36
N LYS A 13 29.05 -16.57 -41.24
CA LYS A 13 29.08 -17.93 -41.78
C LYS A 13 27.79 -18.24 -42.53
N PHE A 14 27.93 -18.87 -43.69
CA PHE A 14 26.81 -19.43 -44.44
C PHE A 14 27.25 -20.76 -45.07
N ILE A 15 27.11 -21.83 -44.31
CA ILE A 15 27.61 -23.16 -44.67
C ILE A 15 26.51 -23.94 -45.38
N VAL A 16 26.82 -24.33 -46.62
CA VAL A 16 25.93 -25.15 -47.46
C VAL A 16 26.53 -26.53 -47.67
N ARG A 17 25.69 -27.55 -47.70
CA ARG A 17 26.07 -28.94 -48.01
C ARG A 17 25.43 -29.39 -49.32
N ASN A 18 26.25 -29.94 -50.22
CA ASN A 18 25.78 -30.54 -51.47
C ASN A 18 25.10 -31.90 -51.20
N ARG A 19 23.87 -32.08 -51.69
CA ARG A 19 23.06 -33.29 -51.50
C ARG A 19 22.98 -34.20 -52.72
N VAL A 20 23.55 -33.81 -53.85
CA VAL A 20 23.51 -34.59 -55.10
C VAL A 20 24.84 -35.25 -55.42
N SER A 21 24.81 -36.27 -56.29
CA SER A 21 25.98 -37.05 -56.70
C SER A 21 26.94 -36.32 -57.67
N LYS A 22 26.58 -35.11 -58.11
CA LYS A 22 27.40 -34.25 -58.96
C LYS A 22 27.87 -33.03 -58.17
N ALA A 23 29.01 -32.45 -58.55
CA ALA A 23 29.45 -31.21 -57.97
C ALA A 23 28.48 -30.06 -58.29
N VAL A 24 28.28 -29.14 -57.33
CA VAL A 24 27.44 -27.95 -57.49
C VAL A 24 28.32 -26.71 -57.48
N MET A 25 28.14 -25.82 -58.45
CA MET A 25 28.85 -24.54 -58.53
C MET A 25 28.05 -23.46 -57.82
N LEU A 26 28.64 -22.81 -56.81
CA LEU A 26 28.05 -21.72 -56.04
C LEU A 26 29.03 -20.54 -56.00
N PHE A 27 28.64 -19.38 -56.53
CA PHE A 27 29.52 -18.20 -56.65
C PHE A 27 30.90 -18.50 -57.28
N GLY A 28 30.94 -19.40 -58.27
CA GLY A 28 32.20 -19.81 -58.90
C GLY A 28 33.01 -20.86 -58.13
N GLN A 29 32.61 -21.21 -56.91
CA GLN A 29 33.22 -22.26 -56.11
C GLN A 29 32.55 -23.61 -56.34
N LYS A 30 33.35 -24.66 -56.53
CA LYS A 30 32.88 -26.04 -56.69
C LYS A 30 32.70 -26.70 -55.31
N VAL A 31 31.49 -27.18 -55.02
CA VAL A 31 31.18 -27.97 -53.82
C VAL A 31 30.97 -29.43 -54.23
N GLU A 32 31.89 -30.31 -53.84
CA GLU A 32 31.87 -31.72 -54.21
C GLU A 32 30.66 -32.47 -53.62
N PRO A 33 30.22 -33.60 -54.22
CA PRO A 33 29.12 -34.41 -53.72
C PRO A 33 29.25 -34.74 -52.22
N GLY A 34 28.22 -34.43 -51.43
CA GLY A 34 28.20 -34.66 -49.99
C GLY A 34 29.05 -33.69 -49.14
N GLY A 35 29.88 -32.86 -49.79
CA GLY A 35 30.74 -31.87 -49.14
C GLY A 35 29.99 -30.64 -48.63
N SER A 36 30.57 -29.97 -47.64
CA SER A 36 30.10 -28.69 -47.11
C SER A 36 31.10 -27.58 -47.44
N TYR A 37 30.61 -26.36 -47.65
CA TYR A 37 31.45 -25.19 -47.92
C TYR A 37 30.83 -23.93 -47.29
N ASP A 38 31.65 -23.11 -46.65
CA ASP A 38 31.21 -21.80 -46.14
C ASP A 38 31.32 -20.74 -47.22
N LEU A 39 30.18 -20.26 -47.72
CA LEU A 39 30.15 -19.31 -48.83
C LEU A 39 30.73 -17.94 -48.45
N MET A 40 30.80 -17.61 -47.16
CA MET A 40 31.41 -16.36 -46.68
C MET A 40 32.94 -16.36 -46.79
N THR A 41 33.56 -17.51 -47.07
CA THR A 41 35.01 -17.62 -47.30
C THR A 41 35.42 -17.34 -48.76
N ILE A 42 34.44 -17.21 -49.68
CA ILE A 42 34.70 -16.93 -51.09
C ILE A 42 35.09 -15.45 -51.24
N PRO A 43 36.24 -15.12 -51.87
CA PRO A 43 36.63 -13.73 -52.08
C PRO A 43 35.54 -12.92 -52.78
N HIS A 44 35.27 -11.72 -52.24
CA HIS A 44 34.26 -10.78 -52.75
C HIS A 44 32.79 -11.21 -52.60
N VAL A 45 32.49 -12.34 -51.95
CA VAL A 45 31.12 -12.69 -51.59
C VAL A 45 30.80 -12.07 -50.23
N SER A 46 29.92 -11.08 -50.24
CA SER A 46 29.41 -10.41 -49.04
C SER A 46 28.08 -11.02 -48.58
N GLU A 47 27.66 -10.66 -47.37
CA GLU A 47 26.34 -11.05 -46.84
C GLU A 47 25.19 -10.56 -47.75
N SER A 48 25.36 -9.38 -48.36
CA SER A 48 24.39 -8.82 -49.31
C SER A 48 24.27 -9.69 -50.58
N ASP A 49 25.36 -10.29 -51.05
CA ASP A 49 25.35 -11.19 -52.20
C ASP A 49 24.61 -12.50 -51.89
N ILE A 50 24.79 -13.02 -50.66
CA ILE A 50 24.04 -14.18 -50.17
C ILE A 50 22.56 -13.85 -50.08
N GLN A 51 22.18 -12.73 -49.45
CA GLN A 51 20.79 -12.28 -49.34
C GLN A 51 20.13 -12.12 -50.73
N HIS A 52 20.81 -11.47 -51.67
CA HIS A 52 20.29 -11.27 -53.03
C HIS A 52 20.12 -12.59 -53.79
N SER A 53 21.08 -13.50 -53.64
CA SER A 53 21.04 -14.83 -54.27
C SER A 53 19.97 -15.74 -53.66
N LEU A 54 19.67 -15.59 -52.36
CA LEU A 54 18.54 -16.24 -51.69
C LEU A 54 17.18 -15.65 -52.14
N LEU A 55 17.12 -14.35 -52.46
CA LEU A 55 15.89 -13.70 -52.93
C LEU A 55 15.55 -14.09 -54.37
N LYS A 56 16.53 -14.10 -55.28
CA LYS A 56 16.27 -14.28 -56.72
C LYS A 56 17.39 -14.94 -57.53
N GLY A 57 18.40 -15.48 -56.87
CA GLY A 57 19.59 -16.01 -57.55
C GLY A 57 19.76 -17.52 -57.48
N THR A 58 21.01 -17.93 -57.69
CA THR A 58 21.40 -19.35 -57.77
C THR A 58 21.12 -20.09 -56.47
N LEU A 59 21.35 -19.47 -55.31
CA LEU A 59 21.11 -20.13 -54.02
C LEU A 59 19.64 -20.50 -53.86
N ARG A 60 18.71 -19.58 -54.15
CA ARG A 60 17.28 -19.86 -54.08
C ARG A 60 16.90 -21.08 -54.92
N ASN A 61 17.32 -21.08 -56.19
CA ASN A 61 16.99 -22.16 -57.12
C ASN A 61 17.55 -23.51 -56.64
N LYS A 62 18.80 -23.53 -56.19
CA LYS A 62 19.49 -24.76 -55.75
C LYS A 62 18.92 -25.32 -54.45
N LEU A 63 18.53 -24.45 -53.52
CA LEU A 63 17.86 -24.84 -52.27
C LEU A 63 16.42 -25.32 -52.52
N SER A 64 15.66 -24.63 -53.37
CA SER A 64 14.28 -25.01 -53.71
C SER A 64 14.15 -26.39 -54.36
N ILE A 65 15.13 -26.78 -55.19
CA ILE A 65 15.15 -28.12 -55.82
C ILE A 65 15.88 -29.17 -54.96
N GLY A 66 16.38 -28.80 -53.78
CA GLY A 66 17.08 -29.68 -52.86
C GLY A 66 18.48 -30.14 -53.31
N GLU A 67 19.11 -29.46 -54.28
CA GLU A 67 20.49 -29.78 -54.70
C GLU A 67 21.50 -29.47 -53.57
N ILE A 68 21.21 -28.46 -52.76
CA ILE A 68 22.00 -28.07 -51.58
C ILE A 68 21.08 -27.89 -50.37
N ARG A 69 21.64 -27.93 -49.16
CA ARG A 69 20.95 -27.61 -47.89
C ARG A 69 21.85 -26.71 -47.04
N VAL A 70 21.29 -25.75 -46.32
CA VAL A 70 22.06 -24.96 -45.35
C VAL A 70 22.22 -25.78 -44.07
N THR A 71 23.46 -25.93 -43.60
CA THR A 71 23.77 -26.69 -42.38
C THR A 71 24.09 -25.80 -41.19
N GLU A 72 24.60 -24.60 -41.42
CA GLU A 72 24.89 -23.60 -40.38
C GLU A 72 24.82 -22.20 -41.00
N SER A 73 24.21 -21.25 -40.29
CA SER A 73 24.23 -19.85 -40.69
C SER A 73 24.06 -18.93 -39.47
N ASN A 74 24.82 -17.84 -39.43
CA ASN A 74 24.66 -16.76 -38.46
C ASN A 74 24.50 -15.38 -39.15
N ILE A 75 24.26 -15.36 -40.47
CA ILE A 75 24.03 -14.11 -41.19
C ILE A 75 22.62 -13.61 -40.87
N ASN A 76 22.45 -12.29 -40.83
CA ASN A 76 21.18 -11.67 -40.52
C ASN A 76 20.29 -11.69 -41.77
N LEU A 77 19.21 -12.48 -41.74
CA LEU A 77 18.26 -12.63 -42.83
C LEU A 77 16.91 -12.01 -42.48
N VAL A 78 16.90 -10.80 -41.89
CA VAL A 78 15.66 -10.03 -41.64
C VAL A 78 14.82 -9.98 -42.93
N GLN A 79 13.58 -10.45 -42.86
CA GLN A 79 12.73 -10.66 -44.03
C GLN A 79 11.32 -10.11 -43.84
N TYR A 80 10.78 -9.58 -44.93
CA TYR A 80 9.50 -8.86 -44.96
C TYR A 80 8.30 -9.72 -45.40
N SER A 81 8.48 -10.97 -45.83
CA SER A 81 7.40 -11.76 -46.45
C SER A 81 7.16 -13.14 -45.81
N PRO A 82 5.89 -13.51 -45.54
CA PRO A 82 5.46 -14.81 -45.03
C PRO A 82 6.02 -16.03 -45.77
N GLU A 83 6.12 -15.89 -47.08
CA GLU A 83 6.49 -16.98 -47.96
C GLU A 83 8.00 -17.23 -47.90
N PHE A 84 8.78 -16.19 -47.64
CA PHE A 84 10.24 -16.27 -47.71
C PHE A 84 10.85 -16.84 -46.43
N THR A 85 10.32 -16.53 -45.25
CA THR A 85 10.82 -17.20 -44.02
C THR A 85 10.38 -18.66 -43.94
N ILE A 86 9.17 -19.02 -44.42
CA ILE A 86 8.78 -20.44 -44.57
C ILE A 86 9.77 -21.16 -45.49
N PHE A 87 10.17 -20.52 -46.60
CA PHE A 87 11.21 -21.05 -47.47
C PHE A 87 12.54 -21.23 -46.71
N LEU A 88 13.01 -20.22 -45.97
CA LEU A 88 14.26 -20.31 -45.20
C LEU A 88 14.24 -21.44 -44.15
N GLN A 89 13.13 -21.59 -43.42
CA GLN A 89 12.93 -22.65 -42.45
C GLN A 89 12.99 -24.03 -43.12
N ASN A 90 12.31 -24.19 -44.26
CA ASN A 90 12.30 -25.44 -45.02
C ASN A 90 13.68 -25.84 -45.56
N VAL A 91 14.55 -24.86 -45.86
CA VAL A 91 15.91 -25.13 -46.35
C VAL A 91 16.95 -25.30 -45.24
N GLY A 92 16.52 -25.26 -43.98
CA GLY A 92 17.34 -25.56 -42.80
C GLY A 92 17.94 -24.35 -42.10
N ILE A 93 17.51 -23.13 -42.41
CA ILE A 93 17.92 -21.92 -41.69
C ILE A 93 16.94 -21.69 -40.54
N SER A 94 17.42 -21.85 -39.31
CA SER A 94 16.62 -21.68 -38.08
C SER A 94 17.11 -20.54 -37.18
N LEU A 95 18.28 -19.96 -37.47
CA LEU A 95 18.87 -18.83 -36.75
C LEU A 95 18.95 -17.63 -37.71
N GLY A 96 18.69 -16.42 -37.19
CA GLY A 96 18.77 -15.18 -37.98
C GLY A 96 17.55 -14.88 -38.88
N ILE A 97 16.44 -15.60 -38.70
CA ILE A 97 15.16 -15.32 -39.35
C ILE A 97 14.21 -14.58 -38.41
N SER A 98 13.67 -13.43 -38.83
CA SER A 98 12.51 -12.84 -38.16
C SER A 98 11.28 -13.71 -38.51
N SER A 99 10.59 -14.27 -37.53
CA SER A 99 9.39 -15.01 -37.86
C SER A 99 8.34 -14.04 -38.40
N ILE A 100 7.62 -14.47 -39.43
CA ILE A 100 6.66 -13.61 -40.09
C ILE A 100 5.43 -13.53 -39.22
N ASN A 101 4.92 -12.32 -39.02
CA ASN A 101 3.73 -12.09 -38.21
C ASN A 101 3.93 -12.55 -36.77
N GLU A 102 5.16 -12.43 -36.25
CA GLU A 102 5.40 -12.47 -34.81
C GLU A 102 4.61 -11.29 -34.21
N THR A 103 3.33 -11.51 -34.02
CA THR A 103 2.40 -10.65 -33.29
C THR A 103 2.67 -10.76 -31.80
N CYS A 104 3.63 -11.61 -31.41
CA CYS A 104 3.97 -11.88 -30.04
C CYS A 104 5.45 -12.24 -29.88
N VAL A 105 6.18 -11.60 -28.97
CA VAL A 105 7.48 -12.06 -28.46
C VAL A 105 7.31 -12.62 -27.04
N ASN A 106 8.25 -13.42 -26.54
CA ASN A 106 8.05 -14.13 -25.28
C ASN A 106 8.12 -13.20 -24.06
N ASN A 107 9.02 -12.22 -24.08
CA ASN A 107 9.34 -11.34 -22.95
C ASN A 107 9.87 -9.98 -23.41
N LEU A 108 10.12 -9.07 -22.46
CA LEU A 108 10.61 -7.72 -22.75
C LEU A 108 12.06 -7.70 -23.24
N THR A 109 12.86 -8.69 -22.83
CA THR A 109 14.23 -8.86 -23.35
C THR A 109 14.18 -9.09 -24.86
N GLU A 110 13.35 -10.02 -25.34
CA GLU A 110 13.16 -10.25 -26.77
C GLU A 110 12.57 -9.03 -27.49
N LEU A 111 11.60 -8.34 -26.88
CA LEU A 111 11.03 -7.11 -27.45
C LEU A 111 12.10 -6.05 -27.74
N SER A 112 13.04 -5.87 -26.81
CA SER A 112 14.14 -4.91 -26.96
C SER A 112 15.08 -5.23 -28.12
N GLN A 113 15.10 -6.48 -28.58
CA GLN A 113 15.94 -6.95 -29.70
C GLN A 113 15.20 -6.97 -31.04
N VAL A 114 13.89 -6.66 -31.07
CA VAL A 114 13.12 -6.56 -32.31
C VAL A 114 13.69 -5.45 -33.19
N ASN A 115 14.01 -5.78 -34.46
CA ASN A 115 14.48 -4.81 -35.45
C ASN A 115 13.40 -3.76 -35.75
N ASP A 116 13.40 -2.68 -34.99
CA ASP A 116 12.44 -1.59 -35.07
C ASP A 116 12.72 -0.63 -36.25
N VAL A 117 13.92 -0.67 -36.85
CA VAL A 117 14.27 0.17 -38.02
C VAL A 117 13.28 -0.06 -39.17
N VAL A 118 12.87 -1.32 -39.34
CA VAL A 118 12.01 -1.74 -40.44
C VAL A 118 10.51 -1.65 -40.15
N LEU A 119 10.14 -1.47 -38.87
CA LEU A 119 8.76 -1.33 -38.45
C LEU A 119 8.30 0.13 -38.53
N PRO A 120 7.06 0.42 -38.95
CA PRO A 120 6.53 1.78 -38.87
C PRO A 120 6.22 2.17 -37.40
N THR A 121 6.25 3.47 -37.09
CA THR A 121 5.62 3.98 -35.86
C THR A 121 4.16 3.51 -35.80
N GLY A 122 3.70 3.09 -34.62
CA GLY A 122 2.40 2.47 -34.40
C GLY A 122 2.37 0.95 -34.56
N ALA A 123 3.48 0.31 -34.96
CA ALA A 123 3.58 -1.15 -34.96
C ALA A 123 3.31 -1.69 -33.55
N ALA A 124 2.48 -2.75 -33.47
CA ALA A 124 2.05 -3.32 -32.19
C ALA A 124 2.50 -4.78 -32.07
N LEU A 125 3.09 -5.13 -30.93
CA LEU A 125 3.54 -6.48 -30.60
C LEU A 125 3.01 -6.90 -29.23
N SER A 126 2.51 -8.13 -29.11
CA SER A 126 2.12 -8.69 -27.83
C SER A 126 3.32 -9.30 -27.10
N ILE A 127 3.32 -9.29 -25.78
CA ILE A 127 4.34 -9.96 -24.96
C ILE A 127 3.68 -11.11 -24.22
N ALA A 128 4.17 -12.34 -24.44
CA ALA A 128 3.55 -13.54 -23.89
C ALA A 128 3.56 -13.58 -22.36
N SER A 129 4.69 -13.18 -21.74
CA SER A 129 4.84 -13.11 -20.28
C SER A 129 3.81 -12.18 -19.62
N LEU A 130 3.60 -10.99 -20.21
CA LEU A 130 2.71 -9.96 -19.65
C LEU A 130 1.26 -10.04 -20.14
N LEU A 131 1.01 -10.78 -21.23
CA LEU A 131 -0.26 -10.85 -21.94
C LEU A 131 -0.80 -9.45 -22.31
N ASN A 132 0.10 -8.55 -22.69
CA ASN A 132 -0.20 -7.17 -23.04
C ASN A 132 0.39 -6.83 -24.43
N ILE A 133 0.05 -5.65 -24.96
CA ILE A 133 0.50 -5.15 -26.26
C ILE A 133 1.41 -3.94 -26.04
N PHE A 134 2.51 -3.87 -26.77
CA PHE A 134 3.42 -2.73 -26.83
C PHE A 134 3.35 -2.11 -28.21
N ILE A 135 3.34 -0.78 -28.26
CA ILE A 135 3.22 0.02 -29.48
C ILE A 135 4.55 0.76 -29.67
N LEU A 136 5.15 0.62 -30.85
CA LEU A 136 6.37 1.33 -31.22
C LEU A 136 6.08 2.81 -31.47
N ASP A 137 6.72 3.69 -30.73
CA ASP A 137 6.76 5.13 -31.02
C ASP A 137 8.20 5.57 -31.32
N LYS A 138 8.51 5.80 -32.60
CA LYS A 138 9.85 6.25 -33.03
C LYS A 138 10.20 7.67 -32.58
N THR A 139 9.23 8.44 -32.11
CA THR A 139 9.41 9.83 -31.66
C THR A 139 9.50 9.95 -30.15
N SER A 140 9.06 8.94 -29.39
CA SER A 140 9.14 8.96 -27.93
C SER A 140 10.59 9.03 -27.47
N THR A 141 10.84 9.98 -26.56
CA THR A 141 12.11 10.16 -25.86
C THR A 141 12.00 9.78 -24.38
N ASP A 142 10.90 9.13 -23.99
CA ASP A 142 10.64 8.84 -22.59
C ASP A 142 11.72 7.92 -22.02
N THR A 143 12.03 8.10 -20.74
CA THR A 143 13.01 7.27 -20.05
C THR A 143 12.49 5.84 -19.94
N THR A 144 13.33 4.87 -20.29
CA THR A 144 12.98 3.46 -20.16
C THR A 144 12.90 3.07 -18.69
N ASP A 145 11.81 2.42 -18.30
CA ASP A 145 11.62 1.86 -16.96
C ASP A 145 11.73 0.32 -16.97
N GLY A 146 11.89 -0.29 -18.14
CA GLY A 146 12.05 -1.74 -18.28
C GLY A 146 10.75 -2.54 -18.16
N ILE A 147 9.58 -1.91 -18.00
CA ILE A 147 8.28 -2.59 -17.85
C ILE A 147 7.14 -1.92 -18.63
N THR A 148 7.00 -0.59 -18.59
CA THR A 148 6.01 0.14 -19.40
C THR A 148 6.62 0.81 -20.61
N ILE A 149 7.90 1.17 -20.54
CA ILE A 149 8.67 1.81 -21.59
C ILE A 149 9.95 0.99 -21.79
N VAL A 150 10.01 0.28 -22.92
CA VAL A 150 11.14 -0.58 -23.28
C VAL A 150 11.97 0.06 -24.39
N ALA A 151 13.29 -0.05 -24.28
CA ALA A 151 14.21 0.41 -25.30
C ALA A 151 13.97 -0.32 -26.63
N THR A 152 14.11 0.40 -27.75
CA THR A 152 14.17 -0.22 -29.07
C THR A 152 15.59 -0.69 -29.38
N SER A 153 15.74 -1.68 -30.27
CA SER A 153 17.05 -2.23 -30.65
C SER A 153 17.96 -1.18 -31.31
N SER A 154 17.37 -0.23 -32.05
CA SER A 154 18.08 0.84 -32.74
C SER A 154 18.49 1.99 -31.82
N GLY A 155 17.97 2.04 -30.60
CA GLY A 155 18.06 3.19 -29.70
C GLY A 155 17.20 4.40 -30.10
N THR A 156 16.49 4.34 -31.24
CA THR A 156 15.57 5.38 -31.71
C THR A 156 14.13 5.04 -31.36
N GLY A 157 13.46 5.89 -30.57
CA GLY A 157 12.09 5.66 -30.11
C GLY A 157 11.97 4.71 -28.93
N ARG A 158 10.72 4.33 -28.59
CA ARG A 158 10.37 3.44 -27.48
C ARG A 158 9.27 2.47 -27.85
N TRP A 159 9.27 1.31 -27.18
CA TRP A 159 8.09 0.45 -27.09
C TRP A 159 7.26 0.87 -25.88
N LEU A 160 6.03 1.31 -26.12
CA LEU A 160 5.11 1.81 -25.09
C LEU A 160 4.04 0.76 -24.79
N ARG A 161 3.96 0.30 -23.54
CA ARG A 161 2.95 -0.66 -23.10
C ARG A 161 1.55 -0.05 -23.15
N ASN A 162 0.59 -0.81 -23.66
CA ASN A 162 -0.81 -0.48 -23.52
C ASN A 162 -1.26 -0.65 -22.06
N GLN A 163 -1.78 0.41 -21.45
CA GLN A 163 -2.15 0.45 -20.03
C GLN A 163 -3.45 -0.30 -19.69
N GLY A 164 -4.10 -0.92 -20.68
CA GLY A 164 -5.28 -1.74 -20.46
C GLY A 164 -4.95 -3.03 -19.70
N GLY A 165 -5.75 -3.36 -18.67
CA GLY A 165 -5.66 -4.65 -17.99
C GLY A 165 -6.02 -5.83 -18.89
N ASN A 166 -5.71 -7.05 -18.43
CA ASN A 166 -6.09 -8.30 -19.12
C ASN A 166 -7.03 -9.15 -18.26
N ILE A 167 -8.16 -9.61 -18.83
CA ILE A 167 -9.18 -10.40 -18.13
C ILE A 167 -8.64 -11.71 -17.52
N ARG A 168 -7.52 -12.23 -18.04
CA ARG A 168 -6.83 -13.37 -17.43
C ARG A 168 -6.32 -13.05 -16.04
N TRP A 169 -5.71 -11.88 -15.83
CA TRP A 169 -5.18 -11.48 -14.54
C TRP A 169 -6.28 -11.28 -13.50
N ALA A 170 -7.46 -10.81 -13.92
CA ALA A 170 -8.63 -10.69 -13.05
C ALA A 170 -9.22 -12.04 -12.57
N LYS A 171 -8.77 -13.19 -13.11
CA LYS A 171 -9.15 -14.52 -12.59
C LYS A 171 -8.23 -15.01 -11.48
N GLN A 172 -7.05 -14.41 -11.32
CA GLN A 172 -6.10 -14.76 -10.29
C GLN A 172 -6.44 -13.99 -9.01
N LEU A 173 -6.82 -14.73 -7.97
CA LEU A 173 -7.28 -14.17 -6.70
C LEU A 173 -6.18 -14.13 -5.63
N THR A 174 -5.02 -14.73 -5.90
CA THR A 174 -3.86 -14.72 -5.00
C THR A 174 -2.64 -14.24 -5.75
N TRP A 175 -1.94 -13.28 -5.18
CA TRP A 175 -0.77 -12.64 -5.75
C TRP A 175 0.36 -12.60 -4.75
N TYR A 176 1.58 -12.65 -5.25
CA TYR A 176 2.81 -12.51 -4.47
C TYR A 176 3.63 -11.37 -5.05
N VAL A 177 4.14 -10.50 -4.18
CA VAL A 177 5.00 -9.38 -4.51
C VAL A 177 6.25 -9.45 -3.64
N ASP A 178 7.41 -9.38 -4.29
CA ASP A 178 8.73 -9.41 -3.68
C ASP A 178 9.62 -8.39 -4.39
N ALA A 179 9.93 -7.28 -3.73
CA ALA A 179 10.74 -6.23 -4.34
C ALA A 179 12.22 -6.60 -4.47
N ASP A 180 12.72 -7.55 -3.67
CA ASP A 180 14.13 -7.92 -3.66
C ASP A 180 14.44 -8.98 -4.74
N ASP A 181 13.61 -10.03 -4.81
CA ASP A 181 13.84 -11.19 -5.69
C ASP A 181 12.78 -11.36 -6.81
N GLY A 182 11.73 -10.53 -6.83
CA GLY A 182 10.65 -10.61 -7.80
C GLY A 182 10.99 -10.07 -9.19
N ASN A 183 10.10 -10.32 -10.16
CA ASN A 183 10.20 -9.79 -11.52
C ASN A 183 8.80 -9.45 -12.04
N ASP A 184 8.61 -8.23 -12.55
CA ASP A 184 7.33 -7.77 -13.09
C ASP A 184 6.89 -8.47 -14.40
N GLU A 185 7.75 -9.30 -15.01
CA GLU A 185 7.37 -10.26 -16.06
C GLU A 185 6.82 -11.59 -15.53
N ASN A 186 7.00 -11.91 -14.25
CA ASN A 186 6.47 -13.14 -13.65
C ASN A 186 4.94 -13.12 -13.60
N ASP A 187 4.30 -14.27 -13.37
CA ASP A 187 2.83 -14.34 -13.27
C ASP A 187 2.26 -13.90 -11.90
N GLY A 188 3.12 -13.75 -10.88
CA GLY A 188 2.72 -13.37 -9.52
C GLY A 188 1.94 -14.46 -8.78
N ASN A 189 1.89 -15.70 -9.28
CA ASN A 189 1.00 -16.75 -8.77
C ASN A 189 1.59 -17.56 -7.61
N THR A 190 2.91 -17.53 -7.44
CA THR A 190 3.63 -18.19 -6.33
C THR A 190 4.70 -17.26 -5.77
N ASP A 191 5.27 -17.61 -4.61
CA ASP A 191 6.42 -16.91 -4.03
C ASP A 191 7.64 -16.91 -4.97
N THR A 192 7.94 -18.04 -5.61
CA THR A 192 9.06 -18.16 -6.58
C THR A 192 8.81 -17.45 -7.91
N THR A 193 7.57 -17.04 -8.18
CA THR A 193 7.17 -16.28 -9.37
C THR A 193 6.50 -14.97 -8.98
N ALA A 194 6.93 -14.36 -7.86
CA ALA A 194 6.39 -13.10 -7.38
C ALA A 194 6.67 -11.95 -8.37
N LEU A 195 5.76 -10.98 -8.39
CA LEU A 195 5.99 -9.69 -9.06
C LEU A 195 7.03 -8.89 -8.27
N ALA A 196 7.75 -7.99 -8.94
CA ALA A 196 8.66 -7.08 -8.23
C ALA A 196 7.89 -5.94 -7.55
N THR A 197 6.77 -5.49 -8.15
CA THR A 197 6.05 -4.29 -7.70
C THR A 197 4.55 -4.51 -7.55
N LEU A 198 3.95 -3.80 -6.58
CA LEU A 198 2.49 -3.65 -6.48
C LEU A 198 1.93 -2.86 -7.66
N SER A 199 2.70 -1.90 -8.19
CA SER A 199 2.33 -1.15 -9.39
C SER A 199 2.03 -2.05 -10.58
N GLU A 200 2.80 -3.13 -10.77
CA GLU A 200 2.54 -4.09 -11.84
C GLU A 200 1.25 -4.88 -11.63
N TYR A 201 0.95 -5.31 -10.40
CA TYR A 201 -0.36 -5.91 -10.11
C TYR A 201 -1.50 -4.98 -10.54
N PHE A 202 -1.50 -3.73 -10.06
CA PHE A 202 -2.58 -2.79 -10.37
C PHE A 202 -2.68 -2.44 -11.85
N ARG A 203 -1.55 -2.43 -12.58
CA ARG A 203 -1.54 -2.28 -14.05
C ARG A 203 -2.23 -3.44 -14.75
N ARG A 204 -1.96 -4.68 -14.32
CA ARG A 204 -2.54 -5.90 -14.93
C ARG A 204 -4.05 -6.00 -14.79
N VAL A 205 -4.62 -5.46 -13.70
CA VAL A 205 -6.06 -5.48 -13.43
C VAL A 205 -6.75 -4.15 -13.69
N SER A 206 -6.03 -3.14 -14.18
CA SER A 206 -6.57 -1.80 -14.44
C SER A 206 -7.75 -1.83 -15.40
N GLY A 207 -8.85 -1.17 -15.02
CA GLY A 207 -10.07 -1.08 -15.82
C GLY A 207 -10.87 -2.39 -15.92
N ILE A 208 -10.58 -3.39 -15.09
CA ILE A 208 -11.32 -4.66 -15.05
C ILE A 208 -12.03 -4.84 -13.70
N THR A 209 -13.26 -5.31 -13.75
CA THR A 209 -14.00 -5.77 -12.56
C THR A 209 -13.58 -7.19 -12.18
N ILE A 210 -12.99 -7.37 -11.00
CA ILE A 210 -12.58 -8.66 -10.44
C ILE A 210 -13.76 -9.28 -9.68
N LYS A 211 -14.17 -10.49 -10.04
CA LYS A 211 -15.29 -11.22 -9.43
C LYS A 211 -14.80 -12.19 -8.36
N GLY A 212 -14.19 -11.65 -7.31
CA GLY A 212 -13.67 -12.43 -6.18
C GLY A 212 -12.87 -11.58 -5.21
N ALA A 213 -12.78 -12.02 -3.96
CA ALA A 213 -11.86 -11.45 -2.99
C ALA A 213 -10.42 -11.72 -3.42
N VAL A 214 -9.61 -10.67 -3.56
CA VAL A 214 -8.19 -10.80 -3.92
C VAL A 214 -7.32 -10.73 -2.67
N THR A 215 -6.28 -11.55 -2.61
CA THR A 215 -5.22 -11.48 -1.60
C THR A 215 -3.88 -11.24 -2.28
N ILE A 216 -3.14 -10.23 -1.82
CA ILE A 216 -1.79 -9.89 -2.26
C ILE A 216 -0.86 -10.07 -1.07
N GLN A 217 0.10 -10.99 -1.18
CA GLN A 217 1.10 -11.27 -0.17
C GLN A 217 2.37 -10.47 -0.49
N MET A 218 2.77 -9.59 0.42
CA MET A 218 4.03 -8.85 0.36
C MET A 218 5.10 -9.68 1.07
N LEU A 219 6.07 -10.20 0.30
CA LEU A 219 7.15 -11.04 0.83
C LEU A 219 8.27 -10.20 1.45
N THR A 220 8.52 -9.04 0.85
CA THR A 220 9.56 -8.08 1.24
C THR A 220 9.00 -6.65 1.23
N ASP A 221 9.83 -5.68 1.63
CA ASP A 221 9.44 -4.27 1.63
C ASP A 221 9.24 -3.77 0.20
N SER A 222 8.10 -3.12 -0.08
CA SER A 222 7.81 -2.60 -1.40
C SER A 222 8.75 -1.46 -1.78
N SER A 223 9.27 -1.50 -3.01
CA SER A 223 10.00 -0.39 -3.62
C SER A 223 9.08 0.63 -4.30
N ASP A 224 7.77 0.41 -4.32
CA ASP A 224 6.82 1.33 -4.93
C ASP A 224 6.81 2.65 -4.15
N ALA A 225 6.91 3.78 -4.87
CA ALA A 225 6.76 5.08 -4.23
C ALA A 225 5.35 5.28 -3.68
N TYR A 226 4.34 4.69 -4.34
CA TYR A 226 2.94 4.83 -3.96
C TYR A 226 2.06 3.70 -4.51
N VAL A 227 1.13 3.20 -3.69
CA VAL A 227 0.18 2.15 -4.10
C VAL A 227 -1.14 2.76 -4.58
N LEU A 228 -1.44 2.65 -5.87
CA LEU A 228 -2.67 3.15 -6.48
C LEU A 228 -3.69 2.02 -6.71
N VAL A 229 -4.69 1.92 -5.84
CA VAL A 229 -5.80 0.95 -5.94
C VAL A 229 -6.89 1.50 -6.87
N ASN A 230 -6.82 1.09 -8.14
CA ASN A 230 -7.76 1.53 -9.19
C ASN A 230 -8.63 0.42 -9.80
N SER A 231 -8.61 -0.79 -9.25
CA SER A 231 -9.44 -1.91 -9.73
C SER A 231 -10.79 -1.98 -9.01
N GLU A 232 -11.85 -2.34 -9.73
CA GLU A 232 -13.15 -2.63 -9.13
C GLU A 232 -13.19 -4.08 -8.64
N THR A 233 -13.22 -4.31 -7.33
CA THR A 233 -13.43 -5.65 -6.77
C THR A 233 -14.58 -5.60 -5.74
N PRO A 234 -15.78 -6.09 -6.09
CA PRO A 234 -16.93 -6.02 -5.18
C PRO A 234 -16.73 -6.75 -3.85
N GLU A 235 -15.89 -7.79 -3.84
CA GLU A 235 -15.58 -8.58 -2.65
C GLU A 235 -14.38 -8.04 -1.85
N GLY A 236 -13.62 -7.09 -2.42
CA GLY A 236 -12.49 -6.43 -1.80
C GLY A 236 -11.10 -6.98 -2.16
N ILE A 237 -10.07 -6.26 -1.73
CA ILE A 237 -8.65 -6.65 -1.83
C ILE A 237 -8.07 -6.69 -0.42
N THR A 238 -7.33 -7.75 -0.12
CA THR A 238 -6.48 -7.85 1.06
C THR A 238 -5.02 -7.71 0.63
N ILE A 239 -4.31 -6.71 1.15
CA ILE A 239 -2.85 -6.62 1.05
C ILE A 239 -2.29 -7.04 2.40
N GLN A 240 -1.46 -8.07 2.41
CA GLN A 240 -0.96 -8.71 3.62
C GLN A 240 0.57 -8.74 3.60
N GLY A 241 1.19 -8.19 4.65
CA GLY A 241 2.63 -8.30 4.86
C GLY A 241 3.04 -9.63 5.48
N ILE A 242 4.28 -10.04 5.23
CA ILE A 242 4.93 -11.11 5.99
C ILE A 242 5.53 -10.53 7.26
N ARG A 243 5.47 -11.35 8.32
CA ARG A 243 6.03 -11.05 9.62
C ARG A 243 7.43 -11.64 9.69
N THR A 244 8.40 -10.83 10.10
CA THR A 244 9.75 -11.32 10.41
C THR A 244 9.93 -11.34 11.91
N VAL A 245 10.16 -12.52 12.48
CA VAL A 245 10.41 -12.69 13.91
C VAL A 245 11.78 -12.11 14.25
N VAL A 246 11.81 -11.15 15.16
CA VAL A 246 13.04 -10.48 15.61
C VAL A 246 13.43 -10.89 17.03
N ALA A 247 12.48 -11.35 17.84
CA ALA A 247 12.73 -11.93 19.16
C ALA A 247 11.58 -12.84 19.57
N THR A 248 11.84 -13.74 20.52
CA THR A 248 10.83 -14.61 21.15
C THR A 248 11.04 -14.59 22.65
N GLY A 249 9.97 -14.78 23.42
CA GLY A 249 10.04 -14.81 24.88
C GLY A 249 8.84 -15.51 25.50
N THR A 250 8.78 -15.47 26.83
CA THR A 250 7.67 -16.00 27.63
C THR A 250 7.29 -14.96 28.67
N LEU A 251 5.99 -14.62 28.71
CA LEU A 251 5.50 -13.67 29.71
C LEU A 251 5.70 -14.24 31.11
N THR A 252 6.34 -13.48 31.98
CA THR A 252 6.57 -13.83 33.41
C THR A 252 5.66 -13.04 34.35
N ASN A 253 5.17 -11.88 33.88
CA ASN A 253 4.13 -11.11 34.54
C ASN A 253 3.25 -10.43 33.49
N VAL A 254 1.97 -10.29 33.79
CA VAL A 254 0.98 -9.60 32.98
C VAL A 254 0.14 -8.75 33.91
N GLN A 255 0.18 -7.44 33.71
CA GLN A 255 -0.80 -6.51 34.25
C GLN A 255 -1.78 -6.17 33.12
N ALA A 256 -2.99 -6.71 33.20
CA ALA A 256 -4.05 -6.37 32.26
C ALA A 256 -4.50 -4.92 32.45
N TYR A 257 -5.07 -4.33 31.41
CA TYR A 257 -5.77 -3.06 31.55
C TYR A 257 -6.93 -3.21 32.54
N ASN A 258 -6.99 -2.33 33.54
CA ASN A 258 -8.12 -2.29 34.47
C ASN A 258 -9.01 -1.11 34.12
N TYR A 259 -10.19 -1.42 33.58
CA TYR A 259 -11.14 -0.41 33.12
C TYR A 259 -12.05 0.17 34.21
N VAL A 260 -11.75 -0.10 35.48
CA VAL A 260 -12.56 0.36 36.62
C VAL A 260 -12.13 1.78 37.07
N PRO A 261 -13.05 2.76 37.13
CA PRO A 261 -12.76 4.09 37.66
C PRO A 261 -12.17 4.06 39.07
N GLY A 262 -11.20 4.93 39.39
CA GLY A 262 -10.49 4.98 40.67
C GLY A 262 -9.50 3.82 40.94
N ALA A 263 -9.45 2.80 40.08
CA ALA A 263 -8.48 1.70 40.13
C ALA A 263 -7.79 1.50 38.78
N ALA A 264 -7.70 2.59 38.03
CA ALA A 264 -7.32 2.61 36.65
C ALA A 264 -5.86 2.17 36.47
N GLN A 265 -5.62 1.16 35.63
CA GLN A 265 -4.28 0.61 35.40
C GLN A 265 -4.02 0.43 33.91
N ARG A 266 -2.80 0.80 33.48
CA ARG A 266 -2.30 0.53 32.12
C ARG A 266 -1.85 -0.92 31.99
N GLY A 267 -1.84 -1.40 30.74
CA GLY A 267 -1.29 -2.70 30.40
C GLY A 267 0.23 -2.71 30.52
N GLU A 268 0.77 -3.67 31.27
CA GLU A 268 2.21 -3.89 31.39
C GLU A 268 2.51 -5.38 31.27
N ILE A 269 3.67 -5.71 30.72
CA ILE A 269 4.19 -7.07 30.70
C ILE A 269 5.64 -7.09 31.18
N THR A 270 6.05 -8.25 31.72
CA THR A 270 7.44 -8.52 32.10
C THR A 270 7.86 -9.86 31.51
N ASP A 271 9.06 -9.92 30.93
CA ASP A 271 9.76 -11.16 30.63
C ASP A 271 11.17 -11.02 31.20
N THR A 272 11.50 -11.78 32.24
CA THR A 272 12.79 -11.67 32.94
C THR A 272 14.04 -11.85 32.06
N SER A 273 13.91 -12.35 30.82
CA SER A 273 14.99 -12.54 29.86
C SER A 273 15.03 -11.51 28.73
N MET A 274 14.01 -10.67 28.59
CA MET A 274 13.85 -9.75 27.45
C MET A 274 14.29 -8.32 27.76
N ASP A 275 15.10 -7.74 26.87
CA ASP A 275 15.38 -6.30 26.85
C ASP A 275 14.43 -5.59 25.87
N PHE A 276 13.36 -4.99 26.40
CA PHE A 276 12.35 -4.30 25.60
C PHE A 276 12.82 -2.96 25.01
N SER A 277 13.95 -2.41 25.47
CA SER A 277 14.45 -1.10 24.99
C SER A 277 14.74 -1.09 23.49
N THR A 278 15.13 -2.23 22.91
CA THR A 278 15.38 -2.39 21.47
C THR A 278 14.14 -2.75 20.65
N HIS A 279 13.00 -2.89 21.31
CA HIS A 279 11.74 -3.39 20.75
C HIS A 279 10.57 -2.42 20.92
N VAL A 280 10.82 -1.21 21.43
CA VAL A 280 9.81 -0.14 21.45
C VAL A 280 9.30 0.12 20.04
N LEU A 281 7.99 0.38 19.93
CA LEU A 281 7.22 0.55 18.69
C LEU A 281 7.07 -0.73 17.84
N ARG A 282 7.51 -1.90 18.33
CA ARG A 282 7.31 -3.17 17.63
C ARG A 282 6.04 -3.86 18.10
N ARG A 283 5.54 -4.73 17.23
CA ARG A 283 4.40 -5.59 17.54
C ARG A 283 4.85 -6.85 18.25
N ILE A 284 4.13 -7.19 19.32
CA ILE A 284 4.27 -8.45 20.06
C ILE A 284 3.03 -9.32 19.81
N ILE A 285 3.22 -10.62 19.59
CA ILE A 285 2.16 -11.57 19.23
C ILE A 285 2.30 -12.81 20.11
N LEU A 286 1.20 -13.29 20.70
CA LEU A 286 1.18 -14.54 21.47
C LEU A 286 1.28 -15.74 20.52
N THR A 287 2.17 -16.68 20.82
CA THR A 287 2.38 -17.92 20.04
C THR A 287 1.88 -19.17 20.76
N SER A 288 1.40 -19.03 22.00
CA SER A 288 0.79 -20.10 22.78
C SER A 288 -0.39 -19.59 23.63
N GLY A 289 -0.96 -20.45 24.48
CA GLY A 289 -2.05 -20.10 25.37
C GLY A 289 -3.43 -20.03 24.71
N ALA A 290 -4.44 -19.63 25.49
CA ALA A 290 -5.82 -19.50 25.02
C ALA A 290 -6.02 -18.31 24.06
N SER A 291 -5.10 -17.35 24.11
CA SER A 291 -5.12 -16.10 23.32
C SER A 291 -4.13 -16.15 22.15
N VAL A 292 -3.72 -17.34 21.69
CA VAL A 292 -2.75 -17.49 20.59
C VAL A 292 -3.15 -16.67 19.35
N GLY A 293 -2.17 -15.97 18.78
CA GLY A 293 -2.33 -15.04 17.66
C GLY A 293 -2.81 -13.64 18.08
N ALA A 294 -3.25 -13.43 19.32
CA ALA A 294 -3.52 -12.09 19.80
C ALA A 294 -2.24 -11.26 19.83
N TYR A 295 -2.36 -9.96 19.61
CA TYR A 295 -1.22 -9.07 19.50
C TYR A 295 -1.43 -7.75 20.23
N ALA A 296 -0.32 -7.13 20.61
CA ALA A 296 -0.24 -5.79 21.17
C ALA A 296 0.96 -5.05 20.58
N TRP A 297 1.10 -3.78 20.90
CA TRP A 297 2.24 -2.94 20.52
C TRP A 297 3.03 -2.56 21.76
N ILE A 298 4.36 -2.67 21.69
CA ILE A 298 5.27 -2.25 22.75
C ILE A 298 5.39 -0.73 22.68
N ILE A 299 4.81 -0.04 23.65
CA ILE A 299 4.69 1.43 23.62
C ILE A 299 5.90 2.09 24.26
N LYS A 300 6.35 1.59 25.41
CA LYS A 300 7.42 2.21 26.20
C LYS A 300 8.16 1.16 27.02
N ASP A 301 9.47 1.25 27.05
CA ASP A 301 10.31 0.46 27.96
C ASP A 301 10.25 1.07 29.38
N LEU A 302 10.01 0.24 30.39
CA LEU A 302 10.03 0.63 31.80
C LEU A 302 11.35 0.27 32.49
N GLY A 303 12.27 -0.36 31.74
CA GLY A 303 13.44 -1.02 32.29
C GLY A 303 13.06 -2.28 33.08
N SER A 304 14.05 -2.91 33.71
CA SER A 304 13.86 -4.16 34.47
C SER A 304 13.07 -5.23 33.71
N ASN A 305 13.31 -5.30 32.40
CA ASN A 305 12.70 -6.26 31.48
C ASN A 305 11.16 -6.19 31.47
N SER A 306 10.62 -4.99 31.66
CA SER A 306 9.18 -4.70 31.62
C SER A 306 8.87 -3.58 30.64
N CYS A 307 7.70 -3.62 30.02
CA CYS A 307 7.25 -2.57 29.11
C CYS A 307 5.74 -2.28 29.24
N VAL A 308 5.35 -1.07 28.85
CA VAL A 308 3.97 -0.69 28.61
C VAL A 308 3.57 -1.19 27.23
N ILE A 309 2.38 -1.76 27.12
CA ILE A 309 1.84 -2.29 25.87
C ILE A 309 0.46 -1.72 25.58
N SER A 310 0.04 -1.76 24.31
CA SER A 310 -1.37 -1.55 23.95
C SER A 310 -2.25 -2.69 24.50
N PRO A 311 -3.59 -2.55 24.50
CA PRO A 311 -4.48 -3.67 24.73
C PRO A 311 -4.18 -4.81 23.76
N TRP A 312 -4.30 -6.04 24.23
CA TRP A 312 -4.14 -7.22 23.38
C TRP A 312 -5.39 -7.41 22.54
N ILE A 313 -5.26 -7.54 21.23
CA ILE A 313 -6.38 -7.74 20.32
C ILE A 313 -6.30 -9.13 19.70
N ALA A 314 -7.43 -9.84 19.64
CA ALA A 314 -7.51 -11.15 19.02
C ALA A 314 -7.19 -11.11 17.52
N ALA A 315 -6.47 -12.11 17.01
CA ALA A 315 -6.00 -12.17 15.61
C ALA A 315 -7.08 -11.95 14.53
N ASN A 316 -8.30 -12.41 14.82
CA ASN A 316 -9.42 -12.45 13.86
C ASN A 316 -10.58 -11.54 14.27
N GLY A 317 -10.34 -10.53 15.10
CA GLY A 317 -11.42 -9.68 15.57
C GLY A 317 -10.97 -8.38 16.21
N PHE A 318 -11.96 -7.66 16.68
CA PHE A 318 -11.81 -6.38 17.37
C PHE A 318 -12.03 -6.52 18.89
N SER A 319 -12.00 -7.75 19.39
CA SER A 319 -12.16 -8.06 20.81
C SER A 319 -10.81 -8.07 21.50
N GLU A 320 -10.79 -7.53 22.70
CA GLU A 320 -9.63 -7.64 23.58
C GLU A 320 -9.41 -9.09 24.01
N ALA A 321 -8.14 -9.48 24.09
CA ALA A 321 -7.69 -10.76 24.59
C ALA A 321 -6.95 -10.56 25.93
N THR A 322 -6.86 -11.60 26.73
CA THR A 322 -6.11 -11.55 28.00
C THR A 322 -5.02 -12.62 27.94
N PRO A 323 -3.73 -12.25 27.96
CA PRO A 323 -2.65 -13.23 28.06
C PRO A 323 -2.51 -13.78 29.48
N ALA A 324 -1.87 -14.94 29.60
CA ALA A 324 -1.44 -15.53 30.87
C ALA A 324 0.07 -15.36 31.11
N ILE A 325 0.49 -15.44 32.38
CA ILE A 325 1.89 -15.32 32.85
C ILE A 325 2.79 -16.51 32.49
N THR A 326 2.47 -17.22 31.41
CA THR A 326 3.25 -18.33 30.85
C THR A 326 3.09 -18.40 29.32
N ASP A 327 2.37 -17.45 28.73
CA ASP A 327 2.18 -17.46 27.28
C ASP A 327 3.49 -17.05 26.61
N ASP A 328 3.96 -17.91 25.72
CA ASP A 328 5.03 -17.62 24.78
C ASP A 328 4.59 -16.56 23.76
N TYR A 329 5.55 -15.74 23.32
CA TYR A 329 5.32 -14.68 22.35
C TYR A 329 6.47 -14.54 21.35
N GLU A 330 6.17 -13.86 20.25
CA GLU A 330 7.14 -13.34 19.28
C GLU A 330 7.02 -11.81 19.17
N ILE A 331 8.14 -11.13 19.00
CA ILE A 331 8.20 -9.73 18.57
C ILE A 331 8.53 -9.76 17.08
N VAL A 332 7.78 -9.00 16.27
CA VAL A 332 7.88 -9.04 14.82
C VAL A 332 8.09 -7.67 14.20
N THR A 333 8.72 -7.66 13.03
CA THR A 333 8.65 -6.57 12.06
C THR A 333 7.74 -6.95 10.90
N GLN A 334 7.32 -5.96 10.12
CA GLN A 334 6.32 -6.10 9.06
C GLN A 334 6.90 -5.63 7.73
N SER A 335 6.41 -6.20 6.63
CA SER A 335 6.67 -5.67 5.29
C SER A 335 6.19 -4.22 5.18
N THR A 336 7.03 -3.37 4.61
CA THR A 336 6.79 -1.95 4.45
C THR A 336 6.16 -1.64 3.10
N ILE A 337 5.16 -0.75 3.07
CA ILE A 337 4.64 -0.14 1.84
C ILE A 337 4.59 1.38 1.99
N SER A 338 4.87 2.08 0.89
CA SER A 338 4.82 3.55 0.85
C SER A 338 3.46 4.01 0.34
N GLY A 339 2.62 4.51 1.23
CA GLY A 339 1.33 5.14 0.93
C GLY A 339 0.30 4.22 0.23
N VAL A 340 -0.99 4.47 0.49
CA VAL A 340 -2.08 3.73 -0.16
C VAL A 340 -3.18 4.68 -0.62
N TYR A 341 -3.46 4.71 -1.93
CA TYR A 341 -4.64 5.35 -2.49
C TYR A 341 -5.71 4.33 -2.84
N ALA A 342 -6.92 4.53 -2.36
CA ALA A 342 -8.11 3.88 -2.90
C ALA A 342 -9.02 4.94 -3.51
N ASN A 343 -9.04 5.03 -4.84
CA ASN A 343 -9.87 6.03 -5.54
C ASN A 343 -11.25 5.50 -5.94
N GLN A 344 -11.62 4.30 -5.48
CA GLN A 344 -12.85 3.61 -5.88
C GLN A 344 -13.92 3.68 -4.79
N VAL A 345 -15.15 4.02 -5.18
CA VAL A 345 -16.31 4.10 -4.27
C VAL A 345 -16.90 2.70 -4.04
N LEU A 346 -17.40 2.41 -2.84
CA LEU A 346 -18.00 1.14 -2.42
C LEU A 346 -17.07 -0.08 -2.52
N PHE A 347 -15.76 0.16 -2.40
CA PHE A 347 -14.73 -0.87 -2.44
C PHE A 347 -14.24 -1.22 -1.04
N ARG A 348 -13.89 -2.49 -0.79
CA ARG A 348 -13.34 -2.97 0.48
C ARG A 348 -11.83 -3.21 0.35
N LEU A 349 -11.02 -2.41 1.03
CA LEU A 349 -9.58 -2.64 1.17
C LEU A 349 -9.30 -3.19 2.57
N ILE A 350 -8.53 -4.27 2.67
CA ILE A 350 -8.04 -4.80 3.94
C ILE A 350 -6.51 -4.73 3.89
N LEU A 351 -5.91 -3.97 4.77
CA LEU A 351 -4.47 -3.93 4.98
C LEU A 351 -4.18 -4.74 6.24
N ARG A 352 -3.24 -5.69 6.17
CA ARG A 352 -2.95 -6.60 7.28
C ARG A 352 -1.44 -6.78 7.43
N ASP A 353 -0.95 -6.71 8.66
CA ASP A 353 0.46 -7.00 8.97
C ASP A 353 1.46 -6.16 8.17
N LEU A 354 1.12 -4.90 7.89
CA LEU A 354 1.93 -3.98 7.09
C LEU A 354 2.43 -2.81 7.91
N LYS A 355 3.65 -2.37 7.63
CA LYS A 355 4.14 -1.05 7.98
C LYS A 355 3.85 -0.09 6.82
N ILE A 356 3.06 0.95 7.06
CA ILE A 356 2.65 1.92 6.04
C ILE A 356 3.37 3.22 6.32
N ILE A 357 4.28 3.59 5.41
CA ILE A 357 5.02 4.85 5.50
C ILE A 357 4.42 5.90 4.56
N SER A 358 4.49 7.17 4.95
CA SER A 358 4.14 8.27 4.05
C SER A 358 5.11 8.33 2.85
N PRO A 359 4.64 8.60 1.61
CA PRO A 359 5.46 8.66 0.40
C PRO A 359 6.46 9.84 0.31
N GLY A 360 6.70 10.54 1.42
CA GLY A 360 7.68 11.61 1.55
C GLY A 360 7.16 13.01 1.23
N ALA A 361 7.97 14.03 1.57
CA ALA A 361 7.62 15.45 1.58
C ALA A 361 7.10 16.02 0.24
N SER A 362 7.46 15.38 -0.88
CA SER A 362 7.00 15.81 -2.21
C SER A 362 5.49 15.67 -2.41
N TYR A 363 4.81 14.91 -1.55
CA TYR A 363 3.39 14.62 -1.64
C TYR A 363 2.63 15.04 -0.37
N TRP A 364 2.76 16.29 0.06
CA TRP A 364 2.01 16.85 1.21
C TRP A 364 0.48 16.67 1.13
N TRP A 365 -0.06 16.38 -0.07
CA TRP A 365 -1.48 16.14 -0.33
C TRP A 365 -1.85 14.64 -0.36
N ILE A 366 -0.89 13.73 -0.25
CA ILE A 366 -1.08 12.28 -0.16
C ILE A 366 -0.70 11.85 1.26
N GLY A 367 -1.68 11.44 2.04
CA GLY A 367 -1.42 10.80 3.33
C GLY A 367 -0.90 9.37 3.14
N SER A 368 -0.39 8.76 4.21
CA SER A 368 -0.02 7.34 4.22
C SER A 368 -1.19 6.45 3.79
N ILE A 369 -2.42 6.90 4.05
CA ILE A 369 -3.65 6.30 3.52
C ILE A 369 -4.55 7.42 3.01
N GLN A 370 -5.05 7.23 1.80
CA GLN A 370 -6.06 8.06 1.16
C GLN A 370 -7.14 7.17 0.57
N CYS A 371 -8.40 7.44 0.88
CA CYS A 371 -9.54 6.74 0.28
C CYS A 371 -10.59 7.74 -0.22
N LYS A 372 -11.35 7.30 -1.23
CA LYS A 372 -12.48 8.03 -1.80
C LYS A 372 -13.68 7.10 -1.95
N GLY A 373 -14.57 7.11 -0.96
CA GLY A 373 -15.79 6.30 -1.04
C GLY A 373 -15.63 4.84 -0.58
N SER A 374 -14.46 4.44 -0.07
CA SER A 374 -14.10 3.05 0.20
C SER A 374 -14.21 2.69 1.70
N TYR A 375 -14.37 1.41 1.99
CA TYR A 375 -14.15 0.83 3.32
C TYR A 375 -12.69 0.35 3.42
N ILE A 376 -11.91 0.87 4.36
CA ILE A 376 -10.55 0.39 4.65
C ILE A 376 -10.54 -0.29 6.02
N SER A 377 -10.04 -1.52 6.09
CA SER A 377 -9.75 -2.19 7.35
C SER A 377 -8.25 -2.31 7.59
N LEU A 378 -7.79 -1.90 8.77
CA LEU A 378 -6.39 -1.98 9.18
C LEU A 378 -6.24 -3.04 10.26
N ASN A 379 -5.58 -4.16 9.96
CA ASN A 379 -5.48 -5.30 10.86
C ASN A 379 -4.04 -5.53 11.28
N GLY A 380 -3.70 -4.94 12.43
CA GLY A 380 -2.37 -5.03 13.00
C GLY A 380 -1.33 -4.27 12.18
N CYS A 381 -1.69 -3.17 11.52
CA CYS A 381 -0.75 -2.36 10.75
C CYS A 381 -0.01 -1.36 11.64
N GLU A 382 1.25 -1.08 11.31
CA GLU A 382 1.99 0.11 11.77
C GLU A 382 1.80 1.23 10.74
N ILE A 383 1.54 2.46 11.18
CA ILE A 383 1.49 3.63 10.30
C ILE A 383 2.49 4.64 10.83
N THR A 384 3.44 5.03 9.98
CA THR A 384 4.52 5.97 10.32
C THR A 384 4.55 7.11 9.31
N ALA A 385 4.69 8.35 9.81
CA ALA A 385 4.96 9.51 8.97
C ALA A 385 6.34 10.07 9.33
N PRO A 386 7.40 9.72 8.57
CA PRO A 386 8.76 10.16 8.88
C PRO A 386 8.99 11.66 8.60
N ASP A 387 8.14 12.29 7.79
CA ASP A 387 8.25 13.71 7.48
C ASP A 387 7.55 14.56 8.55
N PRO A 388 8.28 15.46 9.25
CA PRO A 388 7.70 16.38 10.21
C PRO A 388 6.70 17.41 9.62
N GLN A 389 6.54 17.50 8.30
CA GLN A 389 5.66 18.50 7.68
C GLN A 389 4.39 17.94 7.01
N GLY A 390 4.28 16.61 6.87
CA GLY A 390 3.17 15.97 6.17
C GLY A 390 2.10 15.42 7.12
N PRO A 391 0.79 15.60 6.83
CA PRO A 391 -0.25 14.89 7.57
C PRO A 391 -0.12 13.39 7.31
N ALA A 392 -0.16 12.59 8.37
CA ALA A 392 0.09 11.16 8.25
C ALA A 392 -1.04 10.40 7.56
N LEU A 393 -2.27 10.92 7.65
CA LEU A 393 -3.49 10.32 7.11
C LEU A 393 -4.32 11.45 6.49
N ILE A 394 -4.80 11.24 5.27
CA ILE A 394 -5.65 12.22 4.56
C ILE A 394 -6.83 11.50 3.94
N TYR A 395 -8.04 11.88 4.35
CA TYR A 395 -9.26 11.21 3.92
C TYR A 395 -10.12 12.10 3.02
N TRP A 396 -10.76 11.56 1.99
CA TRP A 396 -11.62 12.33 1.07
C TRP A 396 -12.97 11.61 0.81
N GLY A 397 -14.10 12.30 0.94
CA GLY A 397 -15.42 11.74 0.62
C GLY A 397 -15.98 10.70 1.61
N LEU A 398 -16.95 9.88 1.16
CA LEU A 398 -17.71 8.86 1.92
C LEU A 398 -16.86 7.63 2.29
N ALA A 399 -15.94 7.75 3.25
CA ALA A 399 -15.07 6.64 3.62
C ALA A 399 -15.43 6.04 4.99
N GLN A 400 -15.29 4.72 5.11
CA GLN A 400 -15.27 4.05 6.42
C GLN A 400 -13.90 3.45 6.66
N ILE A 401 -13.37 3.61 7.87
CA ILE A 401 -12.11 3.02 8.29
C ILE A 401 -12.35 2.28 9.59
N THR A 402 -11.88 1.05 9.66
CA THR A 402 -12.06 0.22 10.86
C THR A 402 -10.77 -0.54 11.11
N GLY A 403 -10.10 -0.34 12.24
CA GLY A 403 -8.86 -1.06 12.43
C GLY A 403 -8.22 -1.01 13.79
N CYS A 404 -7.29 -1.96 13.96
CA CYS A 404 -6.36 -2.07 15.05
C CYS A 404 -4.97 -1.74 14.51
N CYS A 405 -4.48 -0.56 14.78
CA CYS A 405 -3.22 -0.07 14.24
C CYS A 405 -2.37 0.64 15.28
N PHE A 406 -1.08 0.63 15.02
CA PHE A 406 -0.13 1.48 15.70
C PHE A 406 0.12 2.73 14.88
N HIS A 407 0.09 3.86 15.55
CA HIS A 407 0.32 5.15 14.95
C HIS A 407 1.53 5.78 15.63
N ASP A 408 2.59 5.97 14.87
CA ASP A 408 3.73 6.74 15.31
C ASP A 408 3.82 7.99 14.43
N PHE A 409 3.22 9.07 14.91
CA PHE A 409 3.16 10.31 14.17
C PHE A 409 3.87 11.38 14.97
N GLN A 410 4.78 12.10 14.32
CA GLN A 410 5.32 13.31 14.92
C GLN A 410 4.33 14.49 14.79
N TYR A 411 3.31 14.35 13.92
CA TYR A 411 2.32 15.40 13.57
C TYR A 411 0.94 14.80 13.24
N ASP A 412 0.07 15.65 12.72
CA ASP A 412 -1.38 15.53 12.69
C ASP A 412 -2.00 14.36 11.89
N ILE A 413 -2.99 13.66 12.48
CA ILE A 413 -4.02 12.92 11.73
C ILE A 413 -5.04 13.93 11.19
N ALA A 414 -5.20 14.02 9.86
CA ALA A 414 -6.08 14.98 9.22
C ALA A 414 -7.26 14.31 8.50
N PHE A 415 -8.46 14.50 9.03
CA PHE A 415 -9.70 14.12 8.32
C PHE A 415 -10.14 15.27 7.40
N ARG A 416 -10.24 14.99 6.09
CA ARG A 416 -10.72 15.94 5.05
C ARG A 416 -11.95 15.40 4.31
N THR A 417 -12.89 14.83 5.05
CA THR A 417 -14.08 14.17 4.48
C THR A 417 -15.33 15.00 4.64
N ALA A 418 -16.24 14.87 3.68
CA ALA A 418 -17.60 15.37 3.80
C ALA A 418 -18.45 14.50 4.72
N PHE A 419 -18.25 13.18 4.73
CA PHE A 419 -19.01 12.21 5.51
C PHE A 419 -18.14 10.97 5.68
N GLY A 420 -17.91 10.47 6.89
CA GLY A 420 -17.08 9.28 7.08
C GLY A 420 -17.21 8.70 8.47
N LEU A 421 -16.89 7.42 8.57
CA LEU A 421 -16.91 6.65 9.81
C LEU A 421 -15.50 6.13 10.10
N VAL A 422 -14.97 6.40 11.28
CA VAL A 422 -13.65 5.88 11.68
C VAL A 422 -13.80 5.14 12.99
N ASP A 423 -13.43 3.86 12.98
CA ASP A 423 -13.45 2.94 14.10
C ASP A 423 -12.02 2.50 14.46
N PHE A 424 -11.57 2.81 15.68
CA PHE A 424 -10.27 2.35 16.18
C PHE A 424 -10.43 1.36 17.34
N TYR A 425 -9.76 0.21 17.24
CA TYR A 425 -9.82 -0.88 18.23
C TYR A 425 -8.42 -1.30 18.70
N GLY A 426 -8.14 -1.22 20.00
CA GLY A 426 -6.83 -1.59 20.54
C GLY A 426 -5.65 -0.81 19.96
N CYS A 427 -5.92 0.35 19.35
CA CYS A 427 -4.90 1.15 18.72
C CYS A 427 -3.98 1.77 19.77
N ALA A 428 -2.71 1.93 19.43
CA ALA A 428 -1.78 2.74 20.20
C ALA A 428 -1.26 3.88 19.33
N CYS A 429 -1.35 5.11 19.83
CA CYS A 429 -0.84 6.29 19.18
C CYS A 429 0.28 6.89 20.03
N VAL A 430 1.49 6.91 19.51
CA VAL A 430 2.68 7.48 20.15
C VAL A 430 3.05 8.76 19.42
N ARG A 431 3.38 9.81 20.18
CA ARG A 431 3.78 11.15 19.68
C ARG A 431 2.73 11.89 18.83
N ALA A 432 1.57 11.30 18.60
CA ALA A 432 0.58 11.84 17.69
C ALA A 432 0.07 13.20 18.18
N SER A 433 -0.18 14.11 17.23
CA SER A 433 -1.12 15.22 17.38
C SER A 433 -2.33 14.97 16.47
N PHE A 434 -3.49 15.52 16.79
CA PHE A 434 -4.61 15.60 15.85
C PHE A 434 -4.63 17.00 15.29
N GLY A 435 -4.55 17.14 13.97
CA GLY A 435 -4.46 18.46 13.37
C GLY A 435 -5.77 19.16 13.31
N SER A 436 -5.69 20.46 13.05
CA SER A 436 -6.84 21.19 12.53
C SER A 436 -7.39 20.42 11.33
N ALA A 437 -8.61 19.88 11.44
CA ALA A 437 -9.38 19.39 10.31
C ALA A 437 -9.65 20.59 9.39
N ASN A 438 -8.69 20.96 8.55
CA ASN A 438 -8.78 22.16 7.74
C ASN A 438 -9.71 21.91 6.54
N THR A 439 -10.95 22.35 6.76
CA THR A 439 -11.92 22.94 5.84
C THR A 439 -12.66 22.07 4.82
N HIS A 440 -13.98 22.28 4.85
CA HIS A 440 -15.07 21.96 3.91
C HIS A 440 -15.85 20.66 4.16
N SER A 441 -17.10 20.81 4.65
CA SER A 441 -18.29 19.93 4.58
C SER A 441 -18.74 19.12 5.83
N ASP A 442 -20.02 18.71 5.76
CA ASP A 442 -21.02 18.51 6.82
C ASP A 442 -21.07 17.08 7.42
N SER A 443 -21.02 16.94 8.76
CA SER A 443 -21.16 15.69 9.55
C SER A 443 -20.09 14.61 9.35
N PHE A 444 -19.18 14.48 10.33
CA PHE A 444 -18.18 13.42 10.45
C PHE A 444 -18.46 12.62 11.73
N GLU A 445 -18.60 11.29 11.67
CA GLU A 445 -18.91 10.41 12.80
C GLU A 445 -17.65 9.60 13.21
N PHE A 446 -17.28 9.65 14.48
CA PHE A 446 -15.98 9.14 14.96
C PHE A 446 -16.14 8.19 16.14
N PHE A 447 -16.13 6.88 15.88
CA PHE A 447 -16.26 5.87 16.94
C PHE A 447 -14.87 5.42 17.40
N LEU A 448 -14.55 5.63 18.67
CA LEU A 448 -13.52 4.83 19.33
C LEU A 448 -14.23 3.63 19.94
N ILE A 449 -13.69 2.41 19.86
CA ILE A 449 -14.28 1.22 20.51
C ILE A 449 -13.17 0.19 20.80
N PRO A 450 -13.05 -0.43 21.98
CA PRO A 450 -13.26 0.06 23.34
C PRO A 450 -11.98 0.57 24.02
N SER A 451 -10.81 0.54 23.36
CA SER A 451 -9.55 0.93 24.01
C SER A 451 -8.52 1.47 23.02
N VAL A 452 -8.32 2.79 23.02
CA VAL A 452 -7.21 3.45 22.32
C VAL A 452 -6.21 3.91 23.39
N THR A 453 -4.92 3.66 23.19
CA THR A 453 -3.87 4.12 24.12
C THR A 453 -3.08 5.25 23.48
N LEU A 454 -2.88 6.34 24.21
CA LEU A 454 -2.17 7.53 23.71
C LEU A 454 -0.93 7.76 24.57
N VAL A 455 0.23 8.03 23.99
CA VAL A 455 1.48 8.20 24.76
C VAL A 455 2.34 9.32 24.17
N GLU A 456 2.92 10.16 25.03
CA GLU A 456 3.93 11.19 24.67
C GLU A 456 3.48 12.27 23.66
N ALA A 457 2.25 12.79 23.75
CA ALA A 457 1.86 13.96 22.94
C ALA A 457 2.50 15.24 23.51
N GLY A 458 3.58 15.74 22.89
CA GLY A 458 4.39 16.85 23.43
C GLY A 458 3.66 18.19 23.60
N GLU A 459 2.46 18.36 23.04
CA GLU A 459 1.63 19.55 23.15
C GLU A 459 0.15 19.09 23.19
N SER A 460 -0.73 19.89 23.81
CA SER A 460 -2.17 19.60 23.97
C SER A 460 -2.76 18.87 22.76
N TRP A 461 -3.68 17.92 22.97
CA TRP A 461 -4.33 17.16 21.90
C TRP A 461 -5.60 17.87 21.39
N PRO A 462 -5.58 18.67 20.30
CA PRO A 462 -6.79 19.26 19.77
C PRO A 462 -7.49 18.31 18.81
N ILE A 463 -8.56 17.65 19.26
CA ILE A 463 -9.56 17.15 18.31
C ILE A 463 -10.31 18.37 17.79
N ASN A 464 -9.85 18.94 16.68
CA ASN A 464 -10.45 20.11 16.06
C ASN A 464 -11.68 19.68 15.26
N ILE A 465 -12.85 19.81 15.87
CA ILE A 465 -14.13 19.51 15.21
C ILE A 465 -14.59 20.79 14.50
N THR A 466 -14.84 20.70 13.19
CA THR A 466 -15.25 21.85 12.38
C THR A 466 -16.76 21.94 12.20
N ARG A 467 -17.24 23.14 11.84
CA ARG A 467 -18.66 23.50 11.66
C ARG A 467 -19.49 22.37 11.05
N ASN A 468 -20.65 22.07 11.65
CA ASN A 468 -21.60 21.03 11.23
C ASN A 468 -21.11 19.58 11.37
N SER A 469 -20.02 19.30 12.10
CA SER A 469 -19.56 17.92 12.36
C SER A 469 -20.19 17.32 13.64
N GLU A 470 -20.30 15.99 13.70
CA GLU A 470 -20.88 15.25 14.83
C GLU A 470 -19.92 14.17 15.36
N CYS A 471 -19.08 14.52 16.34
CA CYS A 471 -18.19 13.53 16.93
C CYS A 471 -18.96 12.63 17.92
N ILE A 472 -19.25 11.39 17.53
CA ILE A 472 -19.91 10.40 18.39
C ILE A 472 -18.89 9.45 19.01
N ILE A 473 -18.50 9.73 20.23
CA ILE A 473 -17.75 8.79 21.05
C ILE A 473 -18.76 7.77 21.60
N ALA A 474 -18.89 6.61 20.98
CA ALA A 474 -19.75 5.54 21.47
C ALA A 474 -18.94 4.32 21.93
N THR A 475 -18.48 4.39 23.17
CA THR A 475 -17.86 3.25 23.87
C THR A 475 -18.64 2.93 25.15
N PRO A 476 -18.55 1.72 25.69
CA PRO A 476 -18.84 1.53 27.12
C PRO A 476 -17.87 2.36 27.98
N VAL A 477 -16.59 2.42 27.57
CA VAL A 477 -15.51 3.18 28.20
C VAL A 477 -14.46 3.57 27.14
N MET A 478 -14.11 4.85 27.03
CA MET A 478 -12.97 5.36 26.28
C MET A 478 -11.84 5.59 27.28
N TRP A 479 -10.69 4.97 27.03
CA TRP A 479 -9.48 5.21 27.77
C TRP A 479 -8.61 6.16 26.99
N ILE A 480 -8.13 7.19 27.67
CA ILE A 480 -7.05 8.03 27.20
C ILE A 480 -6.02 7.92 28.30
N THR A 481 -5.19 6.88 28.23
CA THR A 481 -3.95 6.90 29.01
C THR A 481 -3.13 8.06 28.48
N VAL A 482 -2.59 8.89 29.36
CA VAL A 482 -1.77 10.03 28.98
C VAL A 482 -0.52 9.94 29.84
N ASP A 483 0.47 9.22 29.33
CA ASP A 483 1.80 9.22 29.96
C ASP A 483 2.51 10.51 29.51
N ASP A 484 2.82 11.40 30.46
CA ASP A 484 3.61 12.64 30.31
C ASP A 484 2.98 13.90 29.64
N VAL A 485 1.65 14.02 29.42
CA VAL A 485 1.06 15.19 28.69
C VAL A 485 0.24 16.16 29.55
N ARG A 486 0.26 17.43 29.13
CA ARG A 486 -0.63 18.53 29.54
C ARG A 486 -1.93 18.53 28.71
N ALA A 487 -3.03 18.07 29.29
CA ALA A 487 -4.43 18.21 28.85
C ALA A 487 -4.85 17.62 27.47
N LEU A 488 -5.86 16.74 27.48
CA LEU A 488 -6.70 16.47 26.30
C LEU A 488 -7.60 17.68 26.05
N THR A 489 -7.53 18.30 24.87
CA THR A 489 -8.30 19.52 24.59
C THR A 489 -9.18 19.33 23.36
N MET A 490 -10.39 18.79 23.49
CA MET A 490 -11.32 18.72 22.34
C MET A 490 -11.82 20.12 21.93
N LYS A 491 -11.17 20.77 20.97
CA LYS A 491 -11.58 22.09 20.45
C LYS A 491 -12.65 21.93 19.37
N ALA A 492 -13.92 22.03 19.75
CA ALA A 492 -14.98 22.25 18.78
C ALA A 492 -14.99 23.72 18.33
N SER A 493 -15.18 23.98 17.04
CA SER A 493 -15.46 25.33 16.50
C SER A 493 -16.98 25.51 16.29
N SER A 494 -17.47 26.74 16.10
CA SER A 494 -18.92 27.09 16.08
C SER A 494 -19.82 26.02 15.43
N THR A 495 -20.91 25.62 16.10
CA THR A 495 -21.94 24.65 15.67
C THR A 495 -21.44 23.21 15.45
N CYS A 496 -20.89 22.57 16.49
CA CYS A 496 -20.59 21.13 16.50
C CYS A 496 -21.35 20.42 17.63
N ASN A 497 -21.74 19.17 17.39
CA ASN A 497 -22.25 18.28 18.44
C ASN A 497 -21.17 17.25 18.80
N ILE A 498 -20.82 17.18 20.08
CA ILE A 498 -20.05 16.06 20.63
C ILE A 498 -21.07 15.20 21.37
N ILE A 499 -21.25 13.97 20.91
CA ILE A 499 -22.08 12.99 21.60
C ILE A 499 -21.15 12.02 22.30
N GLN A 500 -21.21 12.02 23.63
CA GLN A 500 -20.53 11.02 24.43
C GLN A 500 -21.54 9.99 24.95
N VAL A 501 -21.42 8.79 24.42
CA VAL A 501 -22.04 7.58 24.97
C VAL A 501 -20.91 6.78 25.61
N GLY A 502 -20.90 6.71 26.94
CA GLY A 502 -19.84 6.02 27.71
C GLY A 502 -19.06 6.88 28.71
N LYS A 503 -18.01 6.27 29.27
CA LYS A 503 -17.08 6.93 30.21
C LYS A 503 -15.80 7.38 29.52
N ILE A 504 -15.20 8.51 29.91
CA ILE A 504 -13.85 8.91 29.48
C ILE A 504 -12.96 8.84 30.72
N LEU A 505 -11.94 7.97 30.69
CA LEU A 505 -11.01 7.82 31.82
C LEU A 505 -9.63 8.31 31.39
N SER A 506 -9.09 9.26 32.16
CA SER A 506 -7.72 9.77 32.00
C SER A 506 -6.85 9.17 33.09
N VAL A 507 -5.77 8.48 32.71
CA VAL A 507 -4.78 7.96 33.66
C VAL A 507 -3.45 8.62 33.38
N GLY A 508 -3.00 9.46 34.31
CA GLY A 508 -1.73 10.17 34.21
C GLY A 508 -1.88 11.64 33.79
N GLY A 509 -1.11 12.50 34.46
CA GLY A 509 -1.00 13.93 34.22
C GLY A 509 -1.53 14.78 35.37
N ALA A 510 -0.64 15.37 36.18
CA ALA A 510 -1.00 16.24 37.31
C ALA A 510 -1.58 17.62 36.91
N ASP A 511 -1.59 17.96 35.60
CA ASP A 511 -1.75 19.33 35.10
C ASP A 511 -2.84 19.51 34.00
N GLY A 512 -3.81 18.59 33.84
CA GLY A 512 -4.68 18.55 32.64
C GLY A 512 -6.18 18.80 32.84
N TYR A 513 -6.80 19.63 31.99
CA TYR A 513 -8.25 19.71 31.78
C TYR A 513 -8.70 18.61 30.80
N GLY A 514 -9.89 18.02 30.97
CA GLY A 514 -10.35 16.92 30.10
C GLY A 514 -11.08 17.33 28.82
N VAL A 515 -11.80 18.46 28.81
CA VAL A 515 -12.57 18.94 27.63
C VAL A 515 -12.63 20.48 27.63
N SER A 516 -12.49 21.12 26.46
CA SER A 516 -12.55 22.58 26.29
C SER A 516 -13.38 22.99 25.07
N LEU A 517 -14.59 23.52 25.29
CA LEU A 517 -15.53 23.85 24.20
C LEU A 517 -15.45 25.33 23.80
N SER A 518 -15.45 25.63 22.49
CA SER A 518 -15.62 27.01 22.01
C SER A 518 -17.09 27.45 22.08
N PRO A 519 -17.39 28.76 22.07
CA PRO A 519 -18.76 29.27 22.03
C PRO A 519 -19.59 28.68 20.87
N GLY A 520 -20.82 28.24 21.16
CA GLY A 520 -21.75 27.67 20.19
C GLY A 520 -21.53 26.19 19.84
N CYS A 521 -20.74 25.46 20.63
CA CYS A 521 -20.64 24.00 20.56
C CYS A 521 -21.56 23.36 21.60
N THR A 522 -22.09 22.17 21.33
CA THR A 522 -22.91 21.44 22.29
C THR A 522 -22.22 20.13 22.64
N LEU A 523 -22.05 19.87 23.94
CA LEU A 523 -21.71 18.55 24.45
C LEU A 523 -23.00 17.89 24.91
N THR A 524 -23.45 16.87 24.18
CA THR A 524 -24.60 16.05 24.54
C THR A 524 -24.09 14.78 25.22
N TRP A 525 -24.55 14.55 26.44
CA TRP A 525 -24.10 13.43 27.26
C TRP A 525 -25.27 12.52 27.61
N TYR A 526 -25.09 11.21 27.39
CA TYR A 526 -26.08 10.18 27.72
C TYR A 526 -25.58 9.28 28.86
N PRO A 527 -25.64 9.74 30.13
CA PRO A 527 -25.24 8.91 31.26
C PRO A 527 -26.18 7.72 31.43
N SER A 528 -25.63 6.56 31.79
CA SER A 528 -26.41 5.56 32.49
C SER A 528 -26.68 6.03 33.93
N ALA A 529 -27.85 5.75 34.49
CA ALA A 529 -28.25 6.19 35.84
C ALA A 529 -27.28 5.73 36.96
N GLN A 530 -26.47 4.69 36.71
CA GLN A 530 -25.53 4.13 37.68
C GLN A 530 -24.14 4.79 37.65
N THR A 531 -23.83 5.61 36.64
CA THR A 531 -22.46 6.10 36.40
C THR A 531 -22.30 7.61 36.48
N ALA A 532 -23.39 8.38 36.63
CA ALA A 532 -23.38 9.84 36.48
C ALA A 532 -22.36 10.60 37.36
N SER A 533 -21.92 10.06 38.49
CA SER A 533 -20.96 10.70 39.41
C SER A 533 -19.50 10.27 39.23
N GLN A 534 -19.17 9.37 38.29
CA GLN A 534 -17.86 8.70 38.19
C GLN A 534 -17.23 8.80 36.79
N VAL A 535 -17.64 9.77 35.97
CA VAL A 535 -17.40 9.74 34.51
C VAL A 535 -16.20 10.56 34.06
N PHE A 536 -15.80 11.54 34.86
CA PHE A 536 -14.54 12.25 34.71
C PHE A 536 -13.81 12.15 36.04
N ASP A 537 -12.86 11.23 36.11
CA ASP A 537 -11.98 11.04 37.26
C ASP A 537 -10.61 11.57 36.84
N PHE A 538 -10.25 12.77 37.31
CA PHE A 538 -8.96 13.38 37.07
C PHE A 538 -8.09 13.18 38.31
N ASP A 539 -6.97 12.50 38.15
CA ASP A 539 -6.04 12.27 39.24
C ASP A 539 -5.41 13.62 39.66
N GLY A 540 -5.59 14.05 40.92
CA GLY A 540 -4.69 15.04 41.53
C GLY A 540 -5.02 16.55 41.47
N GLY A 541 -6.28 16.98 41.40
CA GLY A 541 -6.65 18.38 41.70
C GLY A 541 -6.67 19.38 40.53
N ALA A 542 -6.73 18.87 39.30
CA ALA A 542 -7.06 19.68 38.12
C ALA A 542 -8.53 20.16 38.17
N GLY A 543 -8.83 21.28 37.50
CA GLY A 543 -10.23 21.74 37.33
C GLY A 543 -10.96 20.88 36.29
N ASP A 544 -12.21 20.51 36.56
CA ASP A 544 -12.91 19.48 35.79
C ASP A 544 -13.15 19.88 34.31
N PHE A 545 -13.48 21.15 34.03
CA PHE A 545 -13.71 21.65 32.65
C PHE A 545 -13.32 23.12 32.48
N ILE A 546 -13.08 23.58 31.24
CA ILE A 546 -13.08 25.02 30.89
C ILE A 546 -14.19 25.26 29.86
N ILE A 547 -15.12 26.17 30.17
CA ILE A 547 -16.17 26.62 29.26
C ILE A 547 -16.01 28.12 29.04
N GLY A 548 -15.78 28.55 27.79
CA GLY A 548 -15.61 29.97 27.45
C GLY A 548 -14.47 30.64 28.22
N GLY A 549 -13.40 29.91 28.54
CA GLY A 549 -12.26 30.41 29.32
C GLY A 549 -12.45 30.41 30.83
N THR A 550 -13.57 29.89 31.36
CA THR A 550 -13.82 29.77 32.81
C THR A 550 -13.74 28.31 33.26
N THR A 551 -12.97 28.02 34.31
CA THR A 551 -12.93 26.70 34.93
C THR A 551 -14.25 26.36 35.63
N LYS A 552 -14.75 25.14 35.44
CA LYS A 552 -15.98 24.59 36.03
C LYS A 552 -15.70 23.27 36.74
N THR A 553 -16.50 22.97 37.75
CA THR A 553 -16.47 21.68 38.47
C THR A 553 -17.63 20.77 38.05
N LEU A 554 -17.46 19.45 38.20
CA LEU A 554 -18.48 18.43 37.90
C LEU A 554 -19.78 18.68 38.68
N ALA A 555 -19.65 19.21 39.90
CA ALA A 555 -20.77 19.57 40.77
C ALA A 555 -21.64 20.71 40.19
N GLU A 556 -21.10 21.55 39.30
CA GLU A 556 -21.83 22.65 38.67
C GLU A 556 -22.67 22.22 37.46
N LEU A 557 -22.50 20.99 36.96
CA LEU A 557 -23.18 20.49 35.75
C LEU A 557 -24.53 19.79 36.03
N GLY A 558 -24.86 19.51 37.29
CA GLY A 558 -26.10 18.81 37.66
C GLY A 558 -26.16 17.34 37.21
N SER A 559 -27.07 16.55 37.78
CA SER A 559 -27.20 15.11 37.51
C SER A 559 -27.87 14.77 36.16
N THR A 560 -28.31 15.78 35.42
CA THR A 560 -28.89 15.68 34.07
C THR A 560 -28.22 16.76 33.21
N GLY A 561 -26.99 16.50 32.79
CA GLY A 561 -26.14 17.48 32.12
C GLY A 561 -26.50 17.68 30.65
N TYR A 562 -27.39 18.62 30.37
CA TYR A 562 -27.46 19.29 29.06
C TYR A 562 -26.84 20.67 29.24
N VAL A 563 -25.68 20.93 28.62
CA VAL A 563 -25.11 22.28 28.57
C VAL A 563 -25.43 22.86 27.21
N ASP A 564 -26.56 23.56 27.13
CA ASP A 564 -26.90 24.35 25.97
C ASP A 564 -26.04 25.63 26.02
N LEU A 565 -24.95 25.68 25.23
CA LEU A 565 -24.20 26.92 25.02
C LEU A 565 -25.05 27.80 24.09
N VAL A 566 -26.11 28.40 24.65
CA VAL A 566 -27.01 29.27 23.91
C VAL A 566 -26.18 30.33 23.19
N ALA A 567 -26.33 30.37 21.87
CA ALA A 567 -25.76 31.42 21.05
C ALA A 567 -26.22 32.77 21.59
N ASP A 568 -25.24 33.57 21.94
CA ASP A 568 -25.29 35.02 21.93
C ASP A 568 -26.42 35.57 21.01
N PRO A 569 -27.53 36.16 21.50
CA PRO A 569 -28.47 36.87 20.65
C PRO A 569 -28.36 38.42 20.55
N ASN A 570 -27.50 39.20 21.26
CA ASN A 570 -27.25 40.68 21.05
C ASN A 570 -25.92 41.42 21.55
N THR A 571 -24.65 41.17 21.19
CA THR A 571 -24.09 40.02 20.46
C THR A 571 -24.66 38.80 21.12
N GLY A 572 -24.80 38.86 22.46
CA GLY A 572 -25.66 38.11 23.37
C GLY A 572 -25.01 37.52 24.61
N VAL A 573 -23.87 38.07 25.05
CA VAL A 573 -23.08 37.46 26.11
C VAL A 573 -23.80 37.66 27.43
N ILE A 574 -24.02 36.57 28.17
CA ILE A 574 -24.22 36.60 29.62
C ILE A 574 -23.12 35.75 30.26
N SER A 575 -22.24 36.43 31.01
CA SER A 575 -21.36 35.80 32.00
C SER A 575 -22.20 35.24 33.14
N GLY A 576 -21.84 34.04 33.59
CA GLY A 576 -22.67 33.21 34.45
C GLY A 576 -23.12 33.86 35.76
N THR A 577 -24.41 33.72 36.05
CA THR A 577 -24.96 33.35 37.37
C THR A 577 -26.47 33.14 37.20
N GLY A 578 -26.96 31.94 37.55
CA GLY A 578 -28.40 31.71 37.74
C GLY A 578 -28.94 30.49 37.01
N ALA A 579 -29.07 29.39 37.74
CA ALA A 579 -29.90 28.25 37.36
C ALA A 579 -31.34 28.72 37.07
N ARG A 580 -31.94 28.22 35.98
CA ARG A 580 -33.39 28.32 35.76
C ARG A 580 -33.97 26.91 35.75
N VAL A 581 -34.54 26.54 36.90
CA VAL A 581 -35.46 25.40 37.05
C VAL A 581 -36.76 25.77 36.34
N LEU A 582 -37.18 24.98 35.35
CA LEU A 582 -38.56 25.01 34.87
C LEU A 582 -39.37 24.01 35.71
N PRO A 583 -40.43 24.43 36.40
CA PRO A 583 -41.31 23.49 37.08
C PRO A 583 -42.21 22.78 36.06
N THR A 584 -42.43 21.50 36.33
CA THR A 584 -43.42 20.62 35.73
C THR A 584 -44.84 21.05 36.09
N ASP A 585 -45.71 21.02 35.09
CA ASP A 585 -47.18 20.94 35.08
C ASP A 585 -48.09 22.09 35.59
N ASP A 586 -48.97 22.46 34.64
CA ASP A 586 -50.42 22.64 34.72
C ASP A 586 -51.11 23.99 35.07
N THR A 587 -52.04 24.32 34.14
CA THR A 587 -53.31 25.08 34.22
C THR A 587 -53.39 26.57 33.82
N TRP A 588 -54.20 26.76 32.76
CA TRP A 588 -54.80 27.92 32.07
C TRP A 588 -53.91 28.82 31.20
#